data_AF-R7QJP1-F1
#
_entry.id   AF-R7QJP1-F1
#
_cell.length_a   1.000
_cell.length_b   1.000
_cell.length_c   1.000
_cell.angle_alpha   90.00
_cell.angle_beta   90.00
_cell.angle_gamma   90.00
#
_symmetry.space_group_name_H-M   'P 1'
#
loop_
_entity.id
_entity.type
_entity.pdbx_description
1 polymer ?
#
loop_
_entity_poly.entity_id
_entity_poly.type
_entity_poly.pdbx_seq_one_letter_code
_entity_poly.pdbx_strand_id
1 'polypeptide(L)'
;MNPAGVAEDAFTSLQFHMNDLLTLGASSILLYPVYISAKKKASGKINMKFFSFTLTALILTGFSPLLAFPIESSLRTYDLLPECSPCHKGSDCEQGKCWGSPLKCTDGSYESLKNCFGAECDACSSDLQCATLKCWNKKCVFEDNVDKCFKKKECEACSSGEECEQGKCWGGKCTDGSTASLGKCFAPECSSCSSDFDCATKLCENHKCIFDTAESRAKCFKKKECEACSKDEECEQGKCWGGKCTDGSETSLEKCFLPESLERESS
;
A
#
# COMPACT_ATOMS: atom_id res chain seq x y z
N MET A 1 -16.20 -40.95 19.99
CA MET A 1 -16.06 -40.66 21.44
C MET A 1 -15.63 -39.21 21.58
N ASN A 2 -16.47 -38.39 22.22
CA ASN A 2 -16.18 -37.01 22.62
C ASN A 2 -15.00 -36.96 23.61
N PRO A 3 -14.39 -35.78 23.81
CA PRO A 3 -14.81 -35.02 24.98
C PRO A 3 -15.19 -33.57 24.67
N ALA A 4 -16.28 -33.15 25.32
CA ALA A 4 -16.77 -31.80 25.37
C ALA A 4 -15.87 -30.94 26.27
N GLY A 5 -15.41 -29.80 25.75
CA GLY A 5 -14.83 -28.72 26.54
C GLY A 5 -15.94 -27.83 27.09
N VAL A 6 -15.99 -27.68 28.41
CA VAL A 6 -16.89 -26.80 29.13
C VAL A 6 -16.30 -25.39 29.06
N ALA A 7 -17.00 -24.45 28.42
CA ALA A 7 -16.69 -23.03 28.50
C ALA A 7 -17.46 -22.44 29.69
N GLU A 8 -16.72 -21.94 30.68
CA GLU A 8 -17.29 -21.22 31.82
C GLU A 8 -17.79 -19.84 31.37
N ASP A 9 -19.09 -19.60 31.52
CA ASP A 9 -19.74 -18.30 31.27
C ASP A 9 -19.33 -17.31 32.36
N ALA A 10 -18.47 -16.34 32.02
CA ALA A 10 -18.16 -15.21 32.89
C ALA A 10 -19.35 -14.23 32.93
N PHE A 11 -20.04 -14.17 34.07
CA PHE A 11 -21.18 -13.29 34.32
C PHE A 11 -20.69 -11.93 34.83
N THR A 12 -20.44 -10.97 33.96
CA THR A 12 -20.10 -9.60 34.38
C THR A 12 -21.38 -8.79 34.61
N SER A 13 -21.79 -8.66 35.87
CA SER A 13 -22.88 -7.78 36.29
C SER A 13 -22.37 -6.35 36.39
N LEU A 14 -22.85 -5.46 35.50
CA LEU A 14 -22.61 -4.01 35.62
C LEU A 14 -23.84 -3.38 36.27
N GLN A 15 -23.73 -2.94 37.52
CA GLN A 15 -24.76 -2.12 38.16
C GLN A 15 -24.47 -0.63 37.95
N PHE A 16 -25.35 0.07 37.25
CA PHE A 16 -25.37 1.53 37.21
C PHE A 16 -26.35 2.04 38.27
N HIS A 17 -25.82 2.73 39.29
CA HIS A 17 -26.63 3.54 40.20
C HIS A 17 -26.76 4.94 39.60
N MET A 18 -27.90 5.26 38.98
CA MET A 18 -28.27 6.64 38.70
C MET A 18 -29.14 7.15 39.86
N ASN A 19 -28.53 7.92 40.76
CA ASN A 19 -29.25 8.73 41.75
C ASN A 19 -29.15 10.19 41.32
N ASP A 20 -30.11 10.67 40.54
CA ASP A 20 -30.37 12.11 40.41
C ASP A 20 -31.84 12.36 40.71
N LEU A 21 -32.08 13.06 41.83
CA LEU A 21 -33.39 13.43 42.35
C LEU A 21 -33.87 14.70 41.61
N LEU A 22 -34.73 14.56 40.60
CA LEU A 22 -35.49 15.68 40.06
C LEU A 22 -36.71 15.95 40.95
N THR A 23 -36.67 17.04 41.71
CA THR A 23 -37.80 17.52 42.53
C THR A 23 -38.66 18.48 41.71
N LEU A 24 -39.80 17.99 41.21
CA LEU A 24 -40.90 18.81 40.70
C LEU A 24 -42.21 18.34 41.35
N GLY A 25 -42.80 19.21 42.15
CA GLY A 25 -44.23 19.24 42.52
C GLY A 25 -44.88 17.96 43.07
N ALA A 26 -44.97 17.85 44.40
CA ALA A 26 -46.01 17.14 45.18
C ALA A 26 -46.56 15.79 44.65
N SER A 27 -45.72 14.95 44.07
CA SER A 27 -46.01 13.54 43.85
C SER A 27 -44.70 12.76 43.97
N SER A 28 -44.58 11.98 45.03
CA SER A 28 -43.42 11.10 45.25
C SER A 28 -43.42 10.01 44.18
N ILE A 29 -42.71 10.22 43.07
CA ILE A 29 -42.44 9.18 42.08
C ILE A 29 -41.29 8.35 42.61
N LEU A 30 -41.59 7.16 43.14
CA LEU A 30 -40.58 6.15 43.45
C LEU A 30 -39.98 5.65 42.12
N LEU A 31 -38.78 6.11 41.78
CA LEU A 31 -38.00 5.54 40.69
C LEU A 31 -37.41 4.21 41.16
N TYR A 32 -37.92 3.11 40.65
CA TYR A 32 -37.37 1.77 40.90
C TYR A 32 -36.15 1.51 39.99
N PRO A 33 -35.18 0.70 40.44
CA PRO A 33 -34.00 0.37 39.65
C PRO A 33 -34.39 -0.37 38.36
N VAL A 34 -33.97 0.15 37.22
CA VAL A 34 -34.11 -0.53 35.93
C VAL A 34 -33.04 -1.61 35.84
N TYR A 35 -33.46 -2.87 35.77
CA TYR A 35 -32.56 -4.01 35.62
C TYR A 35 -32.32 -4.28 34.13
N ILE A 36 -31.09 -4.05 33.66
CA ILE A 36 -30.69 -4.33 32.28
C ILE A 36 -29.87 -5.62 32.29
N SER A 37 -30.37 -6.66 31.63
CA SER A 37 -29.60 -7.89 31.40
C SER A 37 -29.28 -8.00 29.92
N ALA A 38 -27.98 -8.05 29.60
CA ALA A 38 -27.47 -8.27 28.26
C ALA A 38 -26.84 -9.67 28.20
N LYS A 39 -27.27 -10.49 27.22
CA LYS A 39 -26.58 -11.74 26.88
C LYS A 39 -25.97 -11.62 25.49
N LYS A 40 -24.66 -11.78 25.40
CA LYS A 40 -23.92 -11.85 24.13
C LYS A 40 -23.96 -13.29 23.64
N LYS A 41 -24.58 -13.55 22.49
CA LYS A 41 -24.49 -14.86 21.82
C LYS A 41 -23.20 -14.93 20.99
N ALA A 42 -22.69 -16.15 20.78
CA ALA A 42 -21.49 -16.41 19.98
C ALA A 42 -21.58 -15.91 18.51
N SER A 43 -22.76 -15.50 18.05
CA SER A 43 -23.02 -14.95 16.71
C SER A 43 -23.00 -13.41 16.64
N GLY A 44 -22.35 -12.71 17.58
CA GLY A 44 -22.31 -11.23 17.66
C GLY A 44 -23.58 -10.57 18.21
N LYS A 45 -24.77 -11.16 17.98
CA LYS A 45 -26.05 -10.58 18.43
C LYS A 45 -26.12 -10.44 19.97
N ILE A 46 -26.16 -9.19 20.44
CA ILE A 46 -26.47 -8.84 21.84
C ILE A 46 -27.99 -8.72 21.98
N ASN A 47 -28.61 -9.56 22.80
CA ASN A 47 -30.01 -9.38 23.20
C ASN A 47 -30.05 -8.58 24.50
N MET A 48 -30.43 -7.30 24.40
CA MET A 48 -30.78 -6.47 25.56
C MET A 48 -32.27 -6.64 25.86
N LYS A 49 -32.60 -7.05 27.09
CA LYS A 49 -33.99 -7.06 27.58
C LYS A 49 -34.16 -5.90 28.57
N PHE A 50 -35.03 -4.95 28.23
CA PHE A 50 -35.48 -3.92 29.14
C PHE A 50 -36.78 -4.38 29.81
N PHE A 51 -36.74 -4.58 31.12
CA PHE A 51 -37.94 -4.77 31.93
C PHE A 51 -38.27 -3.44 32.60
N SER A 52 -39.23 -2.70 32.04
CA SER A 52 -39.84 -1.56 32.71
C SER A 52 -41.11 -2.06 33.40
N PHE A 53 -41.09 -2.12 34.73
CA PHE A 53 -42.29 -2.39 35.52
C PHE A 53 -42.91 -1.06 35.91
N THR A 54 -43.88 -0.57 35.14
CA THR A 54 -44.79 0.48 35.62
C THR A 54 -45.82 -0.17 36.53
N LEU A 55 -45.59 -0.10 37.85
CA LEU A 55 -46.60 -0.43 38.84
C LEU A 55 -47.54 0.76 38.96
N THR A 56 -48.71 0.69 38.33
CA THR A 56 -49.77 1.68 38.53
C THR A 56 -50.26 1.56 39.97
N ALA A 57 -49.91 2.51 40.83
CA ALA A 57 -50.41 2.58 42.19
C ALA A 57 -51.93 2.81 42.14
N LEU A 58 -52.69 1.74 42.37
CA LEU A 58 -54.14 1.77 42.45
C LEU A 58 -54.51 2.44 43.79
N ILE A 59 -54.74 3.76 43.75
CA ILE A 59 -55.30 4.48 44.90
C ILE A 59 -56.75 3.99 45.05
N LEU A 60 -56.98 3.27 46.15
CA LEU A 60 -58.26 2.72 46.59
C LEU A 60 -59.33 3.82 46.70
N THR A 61 -60.16 3.97 45.68
CA THR A 61 -61.59 4.25 45.88
C THR A 61 -62.36 3.41 44.86
N GLY A 62 -63.31 2.61 45.36
CA GLY A 62 -63.84 1.43 44.70
C GLY A 62 -64.41 1.68 43.31
N PHE A 63 -63.82 1.03 42.30
CA PHE A 63 -64.44 0.73 41.02
C PHE A 63 -63.89 -0.61 40.49
N SER A 64 -64.76 -1.31 39.78
CA SER A 64 -64.73 -2.72 39.37
C SER A 64 -63.40 -3.29 38.88
N PRO A 65 -63.12 -4.59 39.12
CA PRO A 65 -61.95 -5.24 38.59
C PRO A 65 -62.21 -5.73 37.15
N LEU A 66 -61.12 -5.87 36.39
CA LEU A 66 -60.95 -6.69 35.18
C LEU A 66 -61.27 -6.04 33.82
N LEU A 67 -60.38 -5.13 33.40
CA LEU A 67 -59.81 -5.21 32.05
C LEU A 67 -58.28 -5.10 32.18
N ALA A 68 -57.63 -6.26 32.22
CA ALA A 68 -56.18 -6.36 32.08
C ALA A 68 -55.86 -6.08 30.60
N PHE A 69 -55.34 -4.89 30.30
CA PHE A 69 -54.77 -4.62 28.99
C PHE A 69 -53.43 -5.37 28.88
N PRO A 70 -53.23 -6.23 27.86
CA PRO A 70 -51.91 -6.79 27.61
C PRO A 70 -50.97 -5.64 27.23
N ILE A 71 -49.96 -5.40 28.07
CA ILE A 71 -48.84 -4.54 27.70
C ILE A 71 -48.05 -5.33 26.66
N GLU A 72 -48.30 -5.06 25.37
CA GLU A 72 -47.45 -5.54 24.28
C GLU A 72 -46.03 -5.05 24.53
N SER A 73 -45.19 -5.95 25.03
CA SER A 73 -43.76 -5.73 25.13
C SER A 73 -43.19 -5.83 23.73
N SER A 74 -43.13 -4.68 23.04
CA SER A 74 -42.52 -4.60 21.72
C SER A 74 -41.00 -4.84 21.87
N LEU A 75 -40.61 -6.11 21.71
CA LEU A 75 -39.21 -6.53 21.65
C LEU A 75 -38.60 -5.95 20.37
N ARG A 76 -38.03 -4.75 20.46
CA ARG A 76 -37.18 -4.22 19.39
C ARG A 76 -35.81 -4.86 19.52
N THR A 77 -35.60 -5.96 18.80
CA THR A 77 -34.27 -6.44 18.48
C THR A 77 -33.62 -5.39 17.57
N TYR A 78 -32.66 -4.64 18.11
CA TYR A 78 -31.77 -3.84 17.29
C TYR A 78 -30.67 -4.78 16.78
N ASP A 79 -30.72 -5.13 15.50
CA ASP A 79 -29.61 -5.80 14.84
C ASP A 79 -28.49 -4.76 14.70
N LEU A 80 -27.54 -4.79 15.65
CA LEU A 80 -26.33 -3.98 15.57
C LEU A 80 -25.54 -4.35 14.32
N LEU A 81 -25.02 -3.34 13.63
CA LEU A 81 -24.33 -3.55 12.35
C LEU A 81 -22.87 -3.99 12.55
N PRO A 82 -22.38 -4.95 11.74
CA PRO A 82 -20.99 -5.36 11.78
C PRO A 82 -20.06 -4.29 11.22
N GLU A 83 -18.75 -4.44 11.45
CA GLU A 83 -17.70 -3.53 11.00
C GLU A 83 -17.78 -3.23 9.49
N CYS A 84 -17.45 -1.99 9.11
CA CYS A 84 -17.54 -1.45 7.74
C CYS A 84 -18.96 -1.36 7.15
N SER A 85 -20.00 -1.70 7.91
CA SER A 85 -21.38 -1.54 7.46
C SER A 85 -21.77 -0.06 7.40
N PRO A 86 -22.60 0.35 6.41
CA PRO A 86 -23.14 1.70 6.33
C PRO A 86 -23.92 2.06 7.59
N CYS A 87 -23.74 3.28 8.12
CA CYS A 87 -24.44 3.75 9.32
C CYS A 87 -24.95 5.18 9.14
N HIS A 88 -25.94 5.57 9.94
CA HIS A 88 -26.46 6.94 9.95
C HIS A 88 -26.13 7.67 11.26
N LYS A 89 -25.98 6.93 12.36
CA LYS A 89 -25.62 7.44 13.69
C LYS A 89 -24.69 6.45 14.39
N GLY A 90 -23.89 6.95 15.34
CA GLY A 90 -22.96 6.11 16.10
C GLY A 90 -23.63 4.97 16.88
N SER A 91 -24.93 5.12 17.23
CA SER A 91 -25.73 4.09 17.90
C SER A 91 -26.03 2.85 17.05
N ASP A 92 -25.78 2.91 15.73
CA ASP A 92 -26.15 1.84 14.79
C ASP A 92 -25.08 0.72 14.77
N CYS A 93 -23.90 0.97 15.35
CA CYS A 93 -22.73 0.11 15.26
C CYS A 93 -22.59 -0.82 16.45
N GLU A 94 -22.26 -2.10 16.21
CA GLU A 94 -22.08 -3.10 17.27
C GLU A 94 -20.91 -2.75 18.20
N GLN A 95 -19.84 -2.20 17.60
CA GLN A 95 -18.64 -1.76 18.28
C GLN A 95 -18.18 -0.45 17.60
N GLY A 96 -18.11 0.64 18.36
CA GLY A 96 -17.47 1.88 17.91
C GLY A 96 -18.40 3.02 17.46
N LYS A 97 -17.95 3.81 16.49
CA LYS A 97 -18.59 5.04 16.00
C LYS A 97 -18.84 4.97 14.51
N CYS A 98 -19.84 5.74 14.08
CA CYS A 98 -20.13 5.97 12.68
C CYS A 98 -19.22 7.08 12.14
N TRP A 99 -18.37 6.76 11.15
CA TRP A 99 -17.32 7.68 10.66
C TRP A 99 -17.19 7.61 9.13
N GLY A 100 -16.64 8.66 8.51
CA GLY A 100 -16.24 8.68 7.10
C GLY A 100 -17.30 9.14 6.09
N SER A 101 -16.98 9.03 4.80
CA SER A 101 -17.90 9.32 3.69
C SER A 101 -17.67 8.33 2.54
N PRO A 102 -18.58 7.36 2.31
CA PRO A 102 -19.83 7.16 3.04
C PRO A 102 -19.59 6.74 4.51
N LEU A 103 -20.55 7.11 5.37
CA LEU A 103 -20.52 6.79 6.80
C LEU A 103 -20.54 5.26 7.04
N LYS A 104 -19.56 4.74 7.76
CA LYS A 104 -19.45 3.31 8.13
C LYS A 104 -19.13 3.11 9.60
N CYS A 105 -19.51 1.96 10.12
CA CYS A 105 -19.16 1.53 11.48
C CYS A 105 -17.69 1.15 11.59
N THR A 106 -16.98 1.76 12.53
CA THR A 106 -15.56 1.46 12.84
C THR A 106 -15.37 1.54 14.35
N ASP A 107 -14.40 0.78 14.89
CA ASP A 107 -14.00 0.91 16.29
C ASP A 107 -13.10 2.14 16.56
N GLY A 108 -12.72 2.87 15.51
CA GLY A 108 -11.84 4.04 15.55
C GLY A 108 -10.35 3.70 15.57
N SER A 109 -9.97 2.42 15.58
CA SER A 109 -8.59 1.99 15.39
C SER A 109 -8.14 2.19 13.94
N TYR A 110 -6.84 2.39 13.73
CA TYR A 110 -6.29 2.48 12.38
C TYR A 110 -6.54 1.21 11.55
N GLU A 111 -6.50 0.03 12.17
CA GLU A 111 -6.73 -1.24 11.48
C GLU A 111 -8.18 -1.34 10.97
N SER A 112 -9.15 -0.96 11.80
CA SER A 112 -10.57 -0.89 11.39
C SER A 112 -10.79 0.16 10.30
N LEU A 113 -10.20 1.34 10.46
CA LEU A 113 -10.28 2.40 9.46
C LEU A 113 -9.69 1.95 8.11
N LYS A 114 -8.52 1.30 8.12
CA LYS A 114 -7.86 0.77 6.91
C LYS A 114 -8.66 -0.33 6.23
N ASN A 115 -9.42 -1.12 7.00
CA ASN A 115 -10.30 -2.15 6.44
C ASN A 115 -11.56 -1.56 5.79
N CYS A 116 -12.05 -0.43 6.32
CA CYS A 116 -13.30 0.18 5.86
C CYS A 116 -13.12 1.33 4.86
N PHE A 117 -11.94 1.96 4.84
CA PHE A 117 -11.58 3.16 4.08
C PHE A 117 -10.24 2.98 3.37
N GLY A 118 -9.89 3.92 2.49
CA GLY A 118 -8.63 3.88 1.76
C GLY A 118 -7.43 3.86 2.70
N ALA A 119 -6.52 2.92 2.48
CA ALA A 119 -5.26 2.82 3.19
C ALA A 119 -4.31 3.96 2.79
N GLU A 120 -3.19 4.08 3.49
CA GLU A 120 -2.10 4.97 3.09
C GLU A 120 -1.74 4.76 1.61
N CYS A 121 -1.63 5.86 0.86
CA CYS A 121 -1.38 5.92 -0.58
C CYS A 121 -2.51 5.41 -1.50
N ASP A 122 -3.69 5.09 -0.97
CA ASP A 122 -4.87 4.84 -1.80
C ASP A 122 -5.44 6.14 -2.40
N ALA A 123 -6.16 5.99 -3.51
CA ALA A 123 -6.81 7.12 -4.16
C ALA A 123 -7.98 7.64 -3.30
N CYS A 124 -8.12 8.97 -3.22
CA CYS A 124 -9.18 9.62 -2.48
C CYS A 124 -9.68 10.89 -3.19
N SER A 125 -10.92 11.26 -2.91
CA SER A 125 -11.49 12.57 -3.27
C SER A 125 -11.75 13.47 -2.08
N SER A 126 -11.69 12.94 -0.85
CA SER A 126 -11.91 13.69 0.39
C SER A 126 -11.23 13.01 1.58
N ASP A 127 -10.88 13.78 2.60
CA ASP A 127 -10.25 13.31 3.85
C ASP A 127 -11.00 12.15 4.53
N LEU A 128 -12.33 12.18 4.46
CA LEU A 128 -13.24 11.18 5.06
C LEU A 128 -13.23 9.82 4.36
N GLN A 129 -12.50 9.68 3.24
CA GLN A 129 -12.31 8.40 2.55
C GLN A 129 -11.01 7.71 2.97
N CYS A 130 -10.18 8.36 3.79
CA CYS A 130 -8.85 7.89 4.14
C CYS A 130 -8.79 7.44 5.58
N ALA A 131 -8.23 6.26 5.82
CA ALA A 131 -7.92 5.79 7.18
C ALA A 131 -6.94 6.72 7.90
N THR A 132 -6.11 7.45 7.14
CA THR A 132 -5.16 8.45 7.63
C THR A 132 -5.81 9.80 7.97
N LEU A 133 -7.11 9.96 7.74
CA LEU A 133 -7.89 11.19 7.93
C LEU A 133 -7.47 12.39 7.06
N LYS A 134 -6.56 12.20 6.10
CA LYS A 134 -6.06 13.28 5.24
C LYS A 134 -5.89 12.80 3.80
N CYS A 135 -6.56 13.48 2.88
CA CYS A 135 -6.49 13.29 1.44
C CYS A 135 -5.70 14.44 0.83
N TRP A 136 -4.44 14.17 0.48
CA TRP A 136 -3.56 15.14 -0.16
C TRP A 136 -3.35 14.75 -1.62
N ASN A 137 -3.50 15.68 -2.56
CA ASN A 137 -3.27 15.45 -3.98
C ASN A 137 -3.90 14.12 -4.51
N LYS A 138 -5.14 13.86 -4.09
CA LYS A 138 -5.92 12.63 -4.39
C LYS A 138 -5.36 11.33 -3.82
N LYS A 139 -4.51 11.39 -2.80
CA LYS A 139 -3.95 10.25 -2.08
C LYS A 139 -4.15 10.36 -0.57
N CYS A 140 -4.46 9.24 0.07
CA CYS A 140 -4.52 9.16 1.52
C CYS A 140 -3.11 9.21 2.11
N VAL A 141 -2.82 10.17 2.98
CA VAL A 141 -1.48 10.38 3.55
C VAL A 141 -1.52 10.61 5.04
N PHE A 142 -0.45 10.26 5.75
CA PHE A 142 -0.20 10.77 7.09
C PHE A 142 0.43 12.16 7.00
N GLU A 143 0.11 13.04 7.95
CA GLU A 143 0.58 14.42 7.94
C GLU A 143 2.11 14.54 8.05
N ASP A 144 2.74 13.59 8.72
CA ASP A 144 4.18 13.46 8.91
C ASP A 144 4.88 12.64 7.81
N ASN A 145 4.15 12.09 6.83
CA ASN A 145 4.71 11.21 5.80
C ASN A 145 4.02 11.36 4.44
N VAL A 146 3.75 12.60 4.03
CA VAL A 146 3.06 12.90 2.77
C VAL A 146 3.83 12.39 1.56
N ASP A 147 5.16 12.54 1.58
CA ASP A 147 6.03 12.29 0.42
C ASP A 147 6.07 10.83 -0.01
N LYS A 148 5.87 9.89 0.92
CA LYS A 148 5.91 8.45 0.65
C LYS A 148 4.95 8.02 -0.46
N CYS A 149 3.78 8.66 -0.57
CA CYS A 149 2.77 8.30 -1.56
C CYS A 149 3.00 8.92 -2.95
N PHE A 150 3.96 9.83 -3.07
CA PHE A 150 4.29 10.52 -4.32
C PHE A 150 5.70 10.20 -4.81
N LYS A 151 6.33 9.18 -4.23
CA LYS A 151 7.61 8.69 -4.70
C LYS A 151 7.50 8.14 -6.11
N LYS A 152 8.45 8.53 -6.94
CA LYS A 152 8.66 8.15 -8.32
C LYS A 152 9.18 6.72 -8.41
N LYS A 153 8.75 6.03 -9.46
CA LYS A 153 9.09 4.61 -9.70
C LYS A 153 10.47 4.45 -10.31
N GLU A 154 10.94 3.21 -10.39
CA GLU A 154 12.19 2.83 -11.08
C GLU A 154 12.23 3.44 -12.49
N CYS A 155 13.38 3.99 -12.88
CA CYS A 155 13.67 4.64 -14.16
C CYS A 155 12.95 5.97 -14.46
N GLU A 156 12.06 6.44 -13.58
CA GLU A 156 11.44 7.76 -13.71
C GLU A 156 12.42 8.89 -13.41
N ALA A 157 12.19 10.06 -14.02
CA ALA A 157 13.09 11.19 -13.90
C ALA A 157 13.07 11.81 -12.49
N CYS A 158 14.22 12.04 -11.88
CA CYS A 158 14.36 12.58 -10.53
C CYS A 158 15.41 13.70 -10.46
N SER A 159 15.31 14.54 -9.43
CA SER A 159 16.35 15.53 -9.09
C SER A 159 17.02 15.20 -7.76
N SER A 160 16.30 14.61 -6.81
CA SER A 160 16.85 14.10 -5.55
C SER A 160 16.47 12.63 -5.32
N GLY A 161 17.23 11.94 -4.45
CA GLY A 161 16.91 10.57 -4.06
C GLY A 161 15.62 10.44 -3.23
N GLU A 162 15.20 11.51 -2.55
CA GLU A 162 14.00 11.54 -1.71
C GLU A 162 12.73 11.38 -2.54
N GLU A 163 12.76 11.86 -3.79
CA GLU A 163 11.68 11.70 -4.76
C GLU A 163 11.50 10.24 -5.21
N CYS A 164 12.48 9.36 -5.00
CA CYS A 164 12.47 8.00 -5.53
C CYS A 164 11.98 6.99 -4.50
N GLU A 165 11.19 6.00 -4.94
CA GLU A 165 10.72 4.90 -4.09
C GLU A 165 11.90 4.16 -3.45
N GLN A 166 12.96 3.95 -4.23
CA GLN A 166 14.20 3.30 -3.82
C GLN A 166 15.15 4.21 -3.01
N GLY A 167 14.85 5.50 -2.90
CA GLY A 167 15.64 6.47 -2.14
C GLY A 167 16.92 6.96 -2.82
N LYS A 168 17.18 6.59 -4.09
CA LYS A 168 18.35 7.07 -4.84
C LYS A 168 17.99 7.58 -6.22
N CYS A 169 18.61 8.70 -6.56
CA CYS A 169 18.57 9.31 -7.88
C CYS A 169 19.96 9.25 -8.49
N TRP A 170 20.10 8.59 -9.63
CA TRP A 170 21.37 8.47 -10.37
C TRP A 170 21.12 8.93 -11.80
N GLY A 171 22.00 9.75 -12.38
CA GLY A 171 21.85 10.21 -13.77
C GLY A 171 20.46 10.79 -14.10
N GLY A 172 19.83 11.42 -13.11
CA GLY A 172 18.48 11.96 -13.24
C GLY A 172 17.36 10.92 -13.32
N LYS A 173 17.60 9.66 -12.95
CA LYS A 173 16.57 8.61 -12.85
C LYS A 173 16.58 7.86 -11.52
N CYS A 174 15.40 7.43 -11.07
CA CYS A 174 15.24 6.65 -9.86
C CYS A 174 15.75 5.21 -10.04
N THR A 175 16.58 4.75 -9.11
CA THR A 175 17.19 3.41 -9.14
C THR A 175 17.52 2.98 -7.71
N ASP A 176 17.63 1.68 -7.43
CA ASP A 176 18.17 1.20 -6.14
C ASP A 176 19.73 1.20 -6.10
N GLY A 177 20.37 1.49 -7.24
CA GLY A 177 21.81 1.49 -7.43
C GLY A 177 22.43 0.11 -7.64
N SER A 178 21.63 -0.95 -7.69
CA SER A 178 22.05 -2.29 -8.09
C SER A 178 22.33 -2.35 -9.59
N THR A 179 23.17 -3.28 -10.01
CA THR A 179 23.47 -3.51 -11.43
C THR A 179 22.22 -3.88 -12.22
N ALA A 180 21.26 -4.57 -11.59
CA ALA A 180 20.00 -4.96 -12.22
C ALA A 180 19.12 -3.74 -12.51
N SER A 181 18.94 -2.84 -11.54
CA SER A 181 18.16 -1.61 -11.74
C SER A 181 18.84 -0.68 -12.74
N LEU A 182 20.17 -0.51 -12.62
CA LEU A 182 20.94 0.28 -13.58
C LEU A 182 20.83 -0.28 -15.01
N GLY A 183 20.88 -1.60 -15.17
CA GLY A 183 20.73 -2.25 -16.47
C GLY A 183 19.36 -2.09 -17.12
N LYS A 184 18.30 -1.83 -16.35
CA LYS A 184 16.96 -1.53 -16.90
C LYS A 184 16.83 -0.07 -17.34
N CYS A 185 17.43 0.85 -16.59
CA CYS A 185 17.19 2.28 -16.76
C CYS A 185 18.21 3.00 -17.64
N PHE A 186 19.40 2.42 -17.83
CA PHE A 186 20.55 3.04 -18.47
C PHE A 186 21.13 2.15 -19.57
N ALA A 187 22.00 2.73 -20.41
CA ALA A 187 22.59 2.04 -21.53
C ALA A 187 23.50 0.89 -21.05
N PRO A 188 23.36 -0.32 -21.62
CA PRO A 188 24.19 -1.46 -21.24
C PRO A 188 25.63 -1.33 -21.75
N GLU A 189 26.49 -2.24 -21.30
CA GLU A 189 27.89 -2.33 -21.75
C GLU A 189 28.03 -2.27 -23.29
N CYS A 190 29.06 -1.57 -23.76
CA CYS A 190 29.40 -1.25 -25.15
C CYS A 190 28.42 -0.34 -25.92
N SER A 191 27.33 0.08 -25.30
CA SER A 191 26.38 1.04 -25.89
C SER A 191 26.95 2.45 -25.92
N SER A 192 26.44 3.28 -26.82
CA SER A 192 26.84 4.68 -26.94
C SER A 192 26.44 5.49 -25.70
N CYS A 193 27.30 6.39 -25.25
CA CYS A 193 27.06 7.31 -24.14
C CYS A 193 27.67 8.68 -24.37
N SER A 194 27.16 9.69 -23.66
CA SER A 194 27.72 11.04 -23.62
C SER A 194 28.34 11.36 -22.26
N SER A 195 27.89 10.70 -21.20
CA SER A 195 28.38 10.85 -19.84
C SER A 195 28.32 9.52 -19.08
N ASP A 196 29.09 9.42 -17.99
CA ASP A 196 29.09 8.26 -17.07
C ASP A 196 27.71 7.93 -16.52
N PHE A 197 26.84 8.94 -16.42
CA PHE A 197 25.48 8.83 -15.93
C PHE A 197 24.52 8.17 -16.93
N ASP A 198 24.90 8.06 -18.21
CA ASP A 198 24.09 7.39 -19.22
C ASP A 198 24.26 5.86 -19.15
N CYS A 199 25.26 5.38 -18.43
CA CYS A 199 25.72 4.01 -18.46
C CYS A 199 25.30 3.21 -17.23
N ALA A 200 24.77 2.01 -17.47
CA ALA A 200 24.51 1.05 -16.40
C ALA A 200 25.80 0.63 -15.67
N THR A 201 26.93 0.68 -16.39
CA THR A 201 28.29 0.41 -15.89
C THR A 201 28.89 1.57 -15.09
N LYS A 202 28.23 2.74 -15.08
CA LYS A 202 28.67 3.99 -14.42
C LYS A 202 29.93 4.62 -15.00
N LEU A 203 30.39 4.17 -16.16
CA LEU A 203 31.59 4.70 -16.81
C LEU A 203 31.36 4.76 -18.32
N CYS A 204 31.56 5.95 -18.86
CA CYS A 204 31.51 6.27 -20.27
C CYS A 204 32.92 6.62 -20.75
N GLU A 205 33.56 5.70 -21.46
CA GLU A 205 34.89 5.90 -22.02
C GLU A 205 34.78 5.91 -23.55
N ASN A 206 35.40 6.87 -24.23
CA ASN A 206 35.35 7.00 -25.70
C ASN A 206 33.92 6.85 -26.28
N HIS A 207 32.94 7.50 -25.66
CA HIS A 207 31.52 7.43 -26.01
C HIS A 207 30.90 6.02 -25.94
N LYS A 208 31.49 5.09 -25.18
CA LYS A 208 30.92 3.76 -24.91
C LYS A 208 30.84 3.47 -23.42
N CYS A 209 29.74 2.84 -23.00
CA CYS A 209 29.58 2.35 -21.65
C CYS A 209 30.48 1.14 -21.42
N ILE A 210 31.35 1.19 -20.41
CA ILE A 210 32.26 0.10 -20.09
C ILE A 210 32.29 -0.15 -18.58
N PHE A 211 32.59 -1.37 -18.14
CA PHE A 211 33.02 -1.60 -16.77
C PHE A 211 34.48 -1.18 -16.63
N ASP A 212 34.89 -0.79 -15.43
CA ASP A 212 36.30 -0.49 -15.14
C ASP A 212 37.12 -1.78 -14.99
N THR A 213 37.14 -2.58 -16.05
CA THR A 213 37.94 -3.80 -16.16
C THR A 213 38.57 -3.88 -17.55
N ALA A 214 39.73 -4.54 -17.61
CA ALA A 214 40.44 -4.73 -18.87
C ALA A 214 39.61 -5.54 -19.87
N GLU A 215 38.82 -6.52 -19.40
CA GLU A 215 37.98 -7.32 -20.29
C GLU A 215 36.88 -6.50 -20.94
N SER A 216 36.26 -5.56 -20.21
CA SER A 216 35.19 -4.71 -20.75
C SER A 216 35.72 -3.73 -21.80
N ARG A 217 36.88 -3.12 -21.53
CA ARG A 217 37.57 -2.25 -22.51
C ARG A 217 37.95 -3.03 -23.76
N ALA A 218 38.56 -4.21 -23.59
CA ALA A 218 38.89 -5.09 -24.71
C ALA A 218 37.63 -5.52 -25.46
N LYS A 219 36.50 -5.75 -24.80
CA LYS A 219 35.23 -6.14 -25.45
C LYS A 219 34.61 -5.02 -26.26
N CYS A 220 34.62 -3.79 -25.76
CA CYS A 220 33.89 -2.67 -26.37
C CYS A 220 34.71 -1.85 -27.38
N PHE A 221 36.04 -1.93 -27.31
CA PHE A 221 36.97 -1.20 -28.18
C PHE A 221 37.82 -2.11 -29.06
N LYS A 222 37.32 -3.31 -29.38
CA LYS A 222 37.99 -4.15 -30.38
C LYS A 222 38.12 -3.39 -31.68
N LYS A 223 39.33 -3.40 -32.23
CA LYS A 223 39.68 -2.80 -33.51
C LYS A 223 39.04 -3.61 -34.62
N LYS A 224 38.51 -2.90 -35.62
CA LYS A 224 37.82 -3.51 -36.76
C LYS A 224 38.82 -4.17 -37.72
N GLU A 225 38.28 -4.92 -38.67
CA GLU A 225 39.06 -5.49 -39.78
C GLU A 225 39.93 -4.41 -40.45
N CYS A 226 41.18 -4.76 -40.74
CA CYS A 226 42.22 -3.93 -41.33
C CYS A 226 42.75 -2.77 -40.48
N GLU A 227 42.27 -2.57 -39.26
CA GLU A 227 42.86 -1.59 -38.33
C GLU A 227 44.19 -2.09 -37.76
N ALA A 228 45.09 -1.16 -37.46
CA ALA A 228 46.43 -1.49 -36.97
C ALA A 228 46.40 -2.11 -35.57
N CYS A 229 47.09 -3.22 -35.36
CA CYS A 229 47.12 -3.95 -34.10
C CYS A 229 48.55 -4.37 -33.71
N SER A 230 48.75 -4.60 -32.41
CA SER A 230 50.00 -5.21 -31.90
C SER A 230 49.82 -6.62 -31.37
N LYS A 231 48.59 -6.99 -31.00
CA LYS A 231 48.23 -8.28 -30.39
C LYS A 231 46.86 -8.74 -30.86
N ASP A 232 46.66 -10.05 -30.86
CA ASP A 232 45.42 -10.71 -31.29
C ASP A 232 44.19 -10.24 -30.52
N GLU A 233 44.33 -9.94 -29.22
CA GLU A 233 43.24 -9.52 -28.35
C GLU A 233 42.70 -8.12 -28.66
N GLU A 234 43.45 -7.30 -29.40
CA GLU A 234 43.03 -5.97 -29.84
C GLU A 234 41.99 -6.03 -30.96
N CYS A 235 41.88 -7.16 -31.66
CA CYS A 235 41.08 -7.30 -32.88
C CYS A 235 39.72 -7.93 -32.63
N GLU A 236 38.68 -7.46 -33.32
CA GLU A 236 37.32 -8.01 -33.21
C GLU A 236 37.29 -9.50 -33.55
N GLN A 237 38.05 -9.88 -34.58
CA GLN A 237 38.24 -11.24 -35.07
C GLN A 237 39.19 -12.09 -34.22
N GLY A 238 39.88 -11.49 -33.25
CA GLY A 238 40.84 -12.17 -32.38
C GLY A 238 42.14 -12.58 -33.06
N LYS A 239 42.51 -11.97 -34.20
CA LYS A 239 43.81 -12.19 -34.85
C LYS A 239 44.40 -10.88 -35.36
N CYS A 240 45.66 -10.67 -35.02
CA CYS A 240 46.51 -9.58 -35.47
C CYS A 240 47.61 -10.16 -36.36
N TRP A 241 47.44 -10.01 -37.67
CA TRP A 241 48.38 -10.53 -38.66
C TRP A 241 49.05 -9.37 -39.38
N GLY A 242 50.38 -9.37 -39.55
CA GLY A 242 51.07 -8.31 -40.30
C GLY A 242 50.86 -6.89 -39.74
N GLY A 243 50.51 -6.78 -38.45
CA GLY A 243 50.18 -5.51 -37.81
C GLY A 243 48.77 -4.97 -38.11
N LYS A 244 47.87 -5.78 -38.71
CA LYS A 244 46.45 -5.43 -38.89
C LYS A 244 45.50 -6.53 -38.41
N CYS A 245 44.32 -6.12 -37.98
CA CYS A 245 43.26 -7.05 -37.58
C CYS A 245 42.66 -7.75 -38.79
N THR A 246 42.63 -9.09 -38.77
CA THR A 246 42.08 -9.92 -39.86
C THR A 246 41.37 -11.12 -39.25
N ASP A 247 40.49 -11.80 -39.98
CA ASP A 247 39.98 -13.13 -39.55
C ASP A 247 40.93 -14.29 -39.94
N GLY A 248 41.99 -13.98 -40.69
CA GLY A 248 42.97 -14.93 -41.24
C GLY A 248 42.48 -15.69 -42.48
N SER A 249 41.32 -15.33 -43.04
CA SER A 249 40.90 -15.78 -44.36
C SER A 249 41.73 -15.10 -45.45
N GLU A 250 41.88 -15.78 -46.59
CA GLU A 250 42.53 -15.22 -47.78
C GLU A 250 41.86 -13.90 -48.19
N THR A 251 40.52 -13.84 -48.16
CA THR A 251 39.74 -12.63 -48.47
C THR A 251 40.08 -11.45 -47.53
N SER A 252 40.23 -11.68 -46.23
CA SER A 252 40.58 -10.63 -45.27
C SER A 252 42.02 -10.16 -45.44
N LEU A 253 42.95 -11.09 -45.72
CA LEU A 253 44.34 -10.75 -46.00
C LEU A 253 44.48 -9.95 -47.30
N GLU A 254 43.79 -10.37 -48.37
CA GLU A 254 43.74 -9.63 -49.63
C GLU A 254 43.19 -8.22 -49.41
N LYS A 255 42.06 -8.10 -48.71
CA LYS A 255 41.42 -6.82 -48.42
C LYS A 255 42.29 -5.88 -47.58
N CYS A 256 43.03 -6.39 -46.61
CA CYS A 256 43.80 -5.57 -45.67
C CYS A 256 45.23 -5.25 -46.13
N PHE A 257 45.82 -6.08 -47.00
CA PHE A 257 47.24 -6.00 -47.37
C PHE A 257 47.53 -5.86 -48.85
N LEU A 258 46.59 -6.16 -49.76
CA LEU A 258 46.82 -5.88 -51.16
C LEU A 258 46.61 -4.38 -51.44
N PRO A 259 47.55 -3.73 -52.14
CA PRO A 259 47.28 -2.44 -52.71
C PRO A 259 46.15 -2.57 -53.73
N GLU A 260 45.26 -1.59 -53.75
CA GLU A 260 44.16 -1.39 -54.72
C GLU A 260 44.71 -1.11 -56.14
N SER A 261 45.65 -1.91 -56.63
CA SER A 261 46.35 -1.72 -57.90
C SER A 261 45.83 -2.62 -59.03
N LEU A 262 44.64 -3.21 -58.89
CA LEU A 262 44.05 -4.09 -59.93
C LEU A 262 42.57 -3.83 -60.26
N GLU A 263 42.01 -2.64 -59.95
CA GLU A 263 40.70 -2.22 -60.49
C GLU A 263 40.82 -1.05 -61.49
N ARG A 264 41.85 -1.05 -62.35
CA ARG A 264 41.88 -0.14 -63.50
C ARG A 264 42.56 -0.68 -64.75
N GLU A 265 42.31 -1.94 -65.09
CA GLU A 265 42.46 -2.43 -66.46
C GLU A 265 41.35 -3.45 -66.77
N SER A 266 40.14 -2.97 -67.09
CA SER A 266 39.20 -3.56 -68.07
C SER A 266 37.75 -3.10 -67.85
N SER A 267 37.36 -2.00 -68.50
CA SER A 267 36.17 -1.89 -69.37
C SER A 267 35.97 -0.44 -69.81
#